data_AF-A0A0S8BE24-F1
#
_entry.id   AF-A0A0S8BE24-F1
#
_cell.length_a   1.000
_cell.length_b   1.000
_cell.length_c   1.000
_cell.angle_alpha   90.00
_cell.angle_beta   90.00
_cell.angle_gamma   90.00
#
_symmetry.space_group_name_H-M   'P 1'
#
loop_
_entity.id
_entity.type
_entity.pdbx_description
1 polymer ?
#
loop_
_entity_poly.entity_id
_entity_poly.type
_entity_poly.pdbx_seq_one_letter_code
_entity_poly.pdbx_strand_id
1 'polypeptide(L)'
;MNRTRVVFVVIILMAVFIIFGALFVQLIGNLVGGGSSAQSEEPTPLPAGTVLVSVASSNTKQNWMDQIVEQFNAAGFETSGGDTIVAEVAHVTSGGSMNAILDGNLAPVAWSPGDASWVEQINTTWQQRFNRPINSEACQATIYAPLGFAMWRPMAEALGWPDTPIGWDTIVELAADPQGWAGYGRPEWGQFRFGHTHPAYANSGLLSMTAFVYGNVDSEGPLTPAQVYEAEEAMRALEQNTSKYGRQAPPMLDLMARQGPSFLHGAAVPEADTVRFNVERGDELQFPLAFIFPSGGTIWADHPYCVLDNADWVSEEQAEAAAIFRDYLLEREQQELAIDNFLRPLDTSIPLHAPMNLENGTDPGVSPATVRALPSPDAEVSAAIIDLFQITKRKATVIIALDVSGSMEGDKIRSATAATVEFLERLDPNDEVALLTFDDDVVTLSEPARVGDVVEGLSQRVSGLIADGNTALYGAVCQATEMATALKEEDADDGETRLYGVVLLSDGEDTMGEPTENQMFVTCLPANAEADGVKIFPIAFGEDAAEAVLDRIATVTGGRMYAADPASISNAYLSISAEQ
;
A
#
# COMPACT_ATOMS: atom_id res chain seq x y z
N MET A 1 18.76 -37.82 -55.48
CA MET A 1 18.41 -36.46 -55.00
C MET A 1 19.66 -35.88 -54.35
N ASN A 2 20.17 -34.73 -54.82
CA ASN A 2 21.52 -34.26 -54.48
C ASN A 2 21.60 -33.76 -53.02
N ARG A 3 22.70 -34.02 -52.30
CA ARG A 3 22.87 -33.73 -50.85
C ARG A 3 22.47 -32.30 -50.46
N THR A 4 22.74 -31.33 -51.33
CA THR A 4 22.39 -29.91 -51.15
C THR A 4 20.88 -29.67 -51.12
N ARG A 5 20.09 -30.42 -51.90
CA ARG A 5 18.62 -30.32 -51.88
C ARG A 5 18.03 -30.95 -50.63
N VAL A 6 18.66 -31.99 -50.08
CA VAL A 6 18.23 -32.60 -48.82
C VAL A 6 18.47 -31.63 -47.65
N VAL A 7 19.64 -30.99 -47.59
CA VAL A 7 19.93 -29.97 -46.57
C VAL A 7 18.99 -28.77 -46.68
N PHE A 8 18.71 -28.29 -47.89
CA PHE A 8 17.78 -27.17 -48.09
C PHE A 8 16.34 -27.51 -47.67
N VAL A 9 15.87 -28.72 -47.95
CA VAL A 9 14.54 -29.19 -47.51
C VAL A 9 14.49 -29.36 -45.98
N VAL A 10 15.56 -29.84 -45.35
CA VAL A 10 15.63 -29.96 -43.88
C VAL A 10 15.63 -28.58 -43.21
N ILE A 11 16.34 -27.59 -43.77
CA ILE A 11 16.32 -26.21 -43.25
C ILE A 11 14.93 -25.59 -43.39
N ILE A 12 14.25 -25.78 -44.52
CA ILE A 12 12.87 -25.30 -44.71
C ILE A 12 11.92 -26.00 -43.72
N LEU A 13 12.05 -27.31 -43.52
CA LEU A 13 11.20 -28.03 -42.58
C LEU A 13 11.45 -27.59 -41.13
N MET A 14 12.69 -27.31 -40.73
CA MET A 14 12.98 -26.73 -39.42
C MET A 14 12.44 -25.31 -39.29
N ALA A 15 12.57 -24.46 -40.31
CA ALA A 15 12.00 -23.10 -40.28
C ALA A 15 10.47 -23.14 -40.18
N VAL A 16 9.81 -24.03 -40.91
CA VAL A 16 8.35 -24.24 -40.81
C VAL A 16 7.97 -24.79 -39.43
N PHE A 17 8.76 -25.68 -38.84
CA PHE A 17 8.50 -26.21 -37.50
C PHE A 17 8.71 -25.16 -36.40
N ILE A 18 9.68 -24.24 -36.56
CA ILE A 18 9.89 -23.11 -35.66
C ILE A 18 8.76 -22.09 -35.79
N ILE A 19 8.29 -21.81 -37.00
CA ILE A 19 7.16 -20.89 -37.24
C ILE A 19 5.85 -21.49 -36.70
N PHE A 20 5.59 -22.77 -36.91
CA PHE A 20 4.42 -23.45 -36.35
C PHE A 20 4.53 -23.65 -34.84
N GLY A 21 5.73 -23.87 -34.30
CA GLY A 21 5.99 -23.89 -32.86
C GLY A 21 5.75 -22.52 -32.21
N ALA A 22 6.22 -21.44 -32.84
CA ALA A 22 5.98 -20.07 -32.39
C ALA A 22 4.50 -19.69 -32.48
N LEU A 23 3.80 -20.06 -33.56
CA LEU A 23 2.35 -19.87 -33.70
C LEU A 23 1.54 -20.70 -32.70
N PHE A 24 2.00 -21.91 -32.36
CA PHE A 24 1.35 -22.77 -31.35
C PHE A 24 1.60 -22.26 -29.92
N VAL A 25 2.79 -21.71 -29.64
CA VAL A 25 3.10 -21.00 -28.39
C VAL A 25 2.35 -19.67 -28.31
N GLN A 26 2.15 -18.94 -29.41
CA GLN A 26 1.27 -17.76 -29.47
C GLN A 26 -0.21 -18.13 -29.27
N LEU A 27 -0.65 -19.26 -29.81
CA LEU A 27 -2.04 -19.72 -29.64
C LEU A 27 -2.31 -20.17 -28.18
N ILE A 28 -1.33 -20.81 -27.53
CA ILE A 28 -1.39 -21.15 -26.10
C ILE A 28 -1.19 -19.91 -25.23
N GLY A 29 -0.31 -18.97 -25.62
CA GLY A 29 -0.12 -17.68 -24.97
C GLY A 29 -1.41 -16.83 -25.01
N ASN A 30 -2.16 -16.86 -26.10
CA ASN A 30 -3.48 -16.22 -26.20
C ASN A 30 -4.60 -16.98 -25.43
N LEU A 31 -4.35 -18.22 -24.99
CA LEU A 31 -5.28 -19.03 -24.19
C LEU A 31 -4.92 -19.04 -22.69
N VAL A 32 -3.69 -18.65 -22.32
CA VAL A 32 -3.14 -18.78 -20.95
C VAL A 32 -2.49 -17.48 -20.44
N GLY A 33 -2.29 -16.46 -21.29
CA GLY A 33 -1.57 -15.22 -20.96
C GLY A 33 -2.19 -13.97 -21.58
N GLY A 34 -3.51 -13.82 -21.48
CA GLY A 34 -4.20 -12.56 -21.76
C GLY A 34 -4.12 -11.63 -20.55
N GLY A 35 -3.00 -10.91 -20.41
CA GLY A 35 -2.97 -9.67 -19.64
C GLY A 35 -3.90 -8.68 -20.33
N SER A 36 -5.00 -8.33 -19.66
CA SER A 36 -5.98 -7.40 -20.20
C SER A 36 -5.37 -6.01 -20.23
N SER A 37 -5.01 -5.53 -21.42
CA SER A 37 -5.02 -4.10 -21.70
C SER A 37 -6.45 -3.63 -21.45
N ALA A 38 -6.67 -2.87 -20.38
CA ALA A 38 -7.95 -2.23 -20.11
C ALA A 38 -8.23 -1.15 -21.17
N GLN A 39 -8.59 -1.58 -22.38
CA GLN A 39 -9.65 -0.88 -23.08
C GLN A 39 -10.85 -0.90 -22.13
N SER A 40 -11.42 0.26 -21.88
CA SER A 40 -12.73 0.36 -21.23
C SER A 40 -13.73 -0.44 -22.07
N GLU A 41 -13.86 -1.73 -21.79
CA GLU A 41 -14.97 -2.53 -22.28
C GLU A 41 -16.22 -1.80 -21.80
N GLU A 42 -17.08 -1.39 -22.75
CA GLU A 42 -18.41 -0.95 -22.37
C GLU A 42 -19.00 -2.05 -21.48
N PRO A 43 -19.54 -1.71 -20.30
CA PRO A 43 -20.05 -2.72 -19.37
C PRO A 43 -21.03 -3.60 -20.13
N THR A 44 -20.80 -4.91 -20.10
CA THR A 44 -21.68 -5.87 -20.77
C THR A 44 -23.10 -5.59 -20.29
N PRO A 45 -24.05 -5.28 -21.18
CA PRO A 45 -25.40 -4.94 -20.76
C PRO A 45 -25.95 -6.11 -19.95
N LEU A 46 -26.35 -5.80 -18.73
CA LEU A 46 -26.91 -6.81 -17.83
C LEU A 46 -28.12 -7.48 -18.50
N PRO A 47 -28.32 -8.79 -18.28
CA PRO A 47 -29.48 -9.49 -18.80
C PRO A 47 -30.79 -8.76 -18.43
N ALA A 48 -31.82 -8.86 -19.28
CA ALA A 48 -33.12 -8.30 -18.91
C ALA A 48 -33.67 -9.00 -17.66
N GLY A 49 -34.24 -8.22 -16.72
CA GLY A 49 -34.75 -8.72 -15.44
C GLY A 49 -33.67 -8.91 -14.37
N THR A 50 -32.64 -8.05 -14.37
CA THR A 50 -31.59 -8.08 -13.35
C THR A 50 -31.35 -6.70 -12.75
N VAL A 51 -31.01 -6.67 -11.47
CA VAL A 51 -30.64 -5.47 -10.71
C VAL A 51 -29.18 -5.59 -10.26
N LEU A 52 -28.37 -4.60 -10.62
CA LEU A 52 -26.96 -4.54 -10.21
C LEU A 52 -26.78 -3.88 -8.85
N VAL A 53 -26.09 -4.58 -7.96
CA VAL A 53 -25.56 -4.05 -6.71
C VAL A 53 -24.04 -3.89 -6.87
N SER A 54 -23.62 -2.69 -7.24
CA SER A 54 -22.19 -2.35 -7.25
C SER A 54 -21.73 -1.99 -5.84
N VAL A 55 -20.71 -2.71 -5.34
CA VAL A 55 -20.17 -2.57 -3.98
C VAL A 55 -18.74 -2.07 -4.06
N ALA A 56 -18.46 -0.92 -3.43
CA ALA A 56 -17.09 -0.49 -3.20
C ALA A 56 -16.64 -0.98 -1.81
N SER A 57 -15.70 -1.93 -1.74
CA SER A 57 -15.33 -2.64 -0.50
C SER A 57 -13.84 -2.50 -0.17
N SER A 58 -13.51 -2.42 1.13
CA SER A 58 -12.13 -2.36 1.61
C SER A 58 -11.30 -3.58 1.21
N ASN A 59 -10.07 -3.36 0.71
CA ASN A 59 -9.12 -4.41 0.30
C ASN A 59 -8.88 -5.51 1.35
N THR A 60 -9.00 -5.20 2.66
CA THR A 60 -8.82 -6.20 3.73
C THR A 60 -9.76 -7.40 3.57
N LYS A 61 -10.94 -7.20 2.97
CA LYS A 61 -11.98 -8.22 2.80
C LYS A 61 -11.99 -8.84 1.40
N GLN A 62 -11.00 -8.56 0.56
CA GLN A 62 -11.03 -8.90 -0.87
C GLN A 62 -11.39 -10.37 -1.12
N ASN A 63 -10.61 -11.32 -0.58
CA ASN A 63 -10.83 -12.75 -0.81
C ASN A 63 -12.20 -13.24 -0.33
N TRP A 64 -12.68 -12.71 0.80
CA TRP A 64 -13.99 -13.05 1.36
C TRP A 64 -15.13 -12.51 0.49
N MET A 65 -15.06 -11.24 0.09
CA MET A 65 -16.06 -10.60 -0.75
C MET A 65 -16.14 -11.26 -2.13
N ASP A 66 -15.01 -11.61 -2.74
CA ASP A 66 -14.98 -12.28 -4.05
C ASP A 66 -15.72 -13.62 -4.00
N GLN A 67 -15.44 -14.45 -2.99
CA GLN A 67 -16.10 -15.74 -2.81
C GLN A 67 -17.60 -15.60 -2.49
N ILE A 68 -17.97 -14.63 -1.66
CA ILE A 68 -19.39 -14.38 -1.35
C ILE A 68 -20.14 -13.91 -2.58
N VAL A 69 -19.59 -12.97 -3.35
CA VAL A 69 -20.25 -12.45 -4.56
C VAL A 69 -20.47 -13.58 -5.56
N GLU A 70 -19.50 -14.47 -5.75
CA GLU A 70 -19.66 -15.66 -6.58
C GLU A 70 -20.80 -16.55 -6.08
N GLN A 71 -20.83 -16.87 -4.77
CA GLN A 71 -21.86 -17.72 -4.18
C GLN A 71 -23.26 -17.08 -4.23
N PHE A 72 -23.36 -15.79 -3.95
CA PHE A 72 -24.61 -15.03 -3.96
C PHE A 72 -25.20 -14.98 -5.37
N ASN A 73 -24.38 -14.64 -6.37
CA ASN A 73 -24.81 -14.61 -7.76
C ASN A 73 -25.22 -16.00 -8.27
N ALA A 74 -24.54 -17.06 -7.83
CA ALA A 74 -24.90 -18.43 -8.16
C ALA A 74 -26.21 -18.89 -7.49
N ALA A 75 -26.55 -18.34 -6.32
CA ALA A 75 -27.78 -18.66 -5.60
C ALA A 75 -29.04 -18.02 -6.25
N GLY A 76 -28.86 -16.97 -7.06
CA GLY A 76 -29.95 -16.35 -7.83
C GLY A 76 -31.00 -15.67 -6.95
N PHE A 77 -30.56 -14.89 -5.97
CA PHE A 77 -31.47 -14.07 -5.15
C PHE A 77 -32.25 -13.08 -6.02
N GLU A 78 -33.49 -12.78 -5.63
CA GLU A 78 -34.39 -11.91 -6.38
C GLU A 78 -34.89 -10.76 -5.51
N THR A 79 -35.16 -9.60 -6.12
CA THR A 79 -35.90 -8.51 -5.48
C THR A 79 -37.36 -8.92 -5.27
N SER A 80 -38.11 -8.16 -4.45
CA SER A 80 -39.56 -8.34 -4.31
C SER A 80 -40.32 -8.16 -5.63
N GLY A 81 -39.73 -7.46 -6.61
CA GLY A 81 -40.21 -7.31 -7.98
C GLY A 81 -40.01 -8.54 -8.88
N GLY A 82 -39.17 -9.50 -8.46
CA GLY A 82 -38.82 -10.70 -9.21
C GLY A 82 -37.62 -10.54 -10.15
N ASP A 83 -36.89 -9.44 -10.07
CA ASP A 83 -35.65 -9.25 -10.83
C ASP A 83 -34.49 -9.92 -10.09
N THR A 84 -33.63 -10.62 -10.83
CA THR A 84 -32.47 -11.31 -10.25
C THR A 84 -31.40 -10.31 -9.83
N ILE A 85 -30.89 -10.44 -8.60
CA ILE A 85 -29.85 -9.58 -8.07
C ILE A 85 -28.48 -10.10 -8.56
N VAL A 86 -27.68 -9.19 -9.09
CA VAL A 86 -26.28 -9.42 -9.43
C VAL A 86 -25.43 -8.46 -8.59
N ALA A 87 -24.56 -9.00 -7.75
CA ALA A 87 -23.57 -8.22 -7.01
C ALA A 87 -22.26 -8.16 -7.79
N GLU A 88 -21.63 -6.98 -7.79
CA GLU A 88 -20.26 -6.77 -8.27
C GLU A 88 -19.48 -6.01 -7.20
N VAL A 89 -18.22 -6.38 -6.97
CA VAL A 89 -17.38 -5.74 -5.96
C VAL A 89 -16.15 -5.11 -6.60
N ALA A 90 -15.88 -3.87 -6.23
CA ALA A 90 -14.65 -3.15 -6.50
C ALA A 90 -13.84 -3.03 -5.20
N HIS A 91 -12.60 -3.52 -5.21
CA HIS A 91 -11.69 -3.45 -4.06
C HIS A 91 -10.96 -2.12 -4.04
N VAL A 92 -11.15 -1.36 -2.96
CA VAL A 92 -10.72 0.02 -2.83
C VAL A 92 -10.09 0.29 -1.46
N THR A 93 -9.31 1.37 -1.36
CA THR A 93 -8.93 1.93 -0.06
C THR A 93 -10.09 2.77 0.51
N SER A 94 -10.29 2.75 1.83
CA SER A 94 -11.40 3.49 2.46
C SER A 94 -11.34 4.99 2.18
N GLY A 95 -10.18 5.63 2.41
CA GLY A 95 -10.02 7.06 2.15
C GLY A 95 -10.07 7.42 0.66
N GLY A 96 -9.48 6.58 -0.20
CA GLY A 96 -9.53 6.79 -1.65
C GLY A 96 -10.95 6.70 -2.22
N SER A 97 -11.72 5.71 -1.80
CA SER A 97 -13.12 5.55 -2.22
C SER A 97 -14.03 6.63 -1.65
N MET A 98 -13.83 7.08 -0.40
CA MET A 98 -14.56 8.21 0.16
C MET A 98 -14.38 9.46 -0.72
N ASN A 99 -13.14 9.81 -1.04
CA ASN A 99 -12.85 10.96 -1.90
C ASN A 99 -13.45 10.77 -3.30
N ALA A 100 -13.29 9.59 -3.90
CA ALA A 100 -13.87 9.32 -5.22
C ALA A 100 -15.41 9.44 -5.23
N ILE A 101 -16.10 9.00 -4.18
CA ILE A 101 -17.55 9.17 -4.03
C ILE A 101 -17.92 10.65 -3.88
N LEU A 102 -17.20 11.37 -3.01
CA LEU A 102 -17.44 12.81 -2.77
C LEU A 102 -17.20 13.66 -4.02
N ASP A 103 -16.22 13.28 -4.84
CA ASP A 103 -15.87 14.00 -6.07
C ASP A 103 -16.72 13.57 -7.28
N GLY A 104 -17.58 12.56 -7.11
CA GLY A 104 -18.45 12.04 -8.17
C GLY A 104 -17.74 11.13 -9.18
N ASN A 105 -16.52 10.68 -8.86
CA ASN A 105 -15.72 9.75 -9.67
C ASN A 105 -16.07 8.28 -9.40
N LEU A 106 -16.82 7.99 -8.33
CA LEU A 106 -17.29 6.65 -7.97
C LEU A 106 -18.75 6.73 -7.49
N ALA A 107 -19.63 5.90 -8.02
CA ALA A 107 -21.07 5.90 -7.73
C ALA A 107 -21.58 4.48 -7.42
N PRO A 108 -21.18 3.88 -6.27
CA PRO A 108 -21.58 2.53 -5.93
C PRO A 108 -23.00 2.52 -5.33
N VAL A 109 -23.69 1.38 -5.42
CA VAL A 109 -24.97 1.16 -4.71
C VAL A 109 -24.72 1.00 -3.21
N ALA A 110 -23.67 0.27 -2.86
CA ALA A 110 -23.26 0.07 -1.48
C ALA A 110 -21.78 0.35 -1.27
N TRP A 111 -21.44 0.84 -0.08
CA TRP A 111 -20.07 1.12 0.31
C TRP A 111 -19.74 0.39 1.60
N SER A 112 -18.61 -0.31 1.60
CA SER A 112 -18.14 -1.06 2.75
C SER A 112 -16.69 -0.70 3.11
N PRO A 113 -16.47 0.44 3.78
CA PRO A 113 -15.14 0.88 4.16
C PRO A 113 -14.54 -0.01 5.26
N GLY A 114 -13.27 0.24 5.57
CA GLY A 114 -12.52 -0.53 6.57
C GLY A 114 -12.98 -0.33 8.01
N ASP A 115 -13.70 0.75 8.32
CA ASP A 115 -14.09 1.13 9.69
C ASP A 115 -15.20 2.19 9.68
N ALA A 116 -16.01 2.22 10.74
CA ALA A 116 -17.10 3.18 10.92
C ALA A 116 -16.67 4.67 10.89
N SER A 117 -15.44 5.01 11.26
CA SER A 117 -14.93 6.40 11.19
C SER A 117 -15.03 7.02 9.79
N TRP A 118 -14.88 6.22 8.73
CA TRP A 118 -15.04 6.68 7.35
C TRP A 118 -16.50 6.99 7.00
N VAL A 119 -17.44 6.21 7.56
CA VAL A 119 -18.88 6.43 7.41
C VAL A 119 -19.29 7.75 8.06
N GLU A 120 -18.71 8.07 9.22
CA GLU A 120 -18.95 9.35 9.90
C GLU A 120 -18.40 10.53 9.09
N GLN A 121 -17.17 10.41 8.57
CA GLN A 121 -16.53 11.45 7.76
C GLN A 121 -17.28 11.74 6.46
N ILE A 122 -17.68 10.70 5.72
CA ILE A 122 -18.42 10.90 4.46
C ILE A 122 -19.79 11.52 4.74
N ASN A 123 -20.49 11.07 5.78
CA ASN A 123 -21.82 11.60 6.11
C ASN A 123 -21.75 13.04 6.59
N THR A 124 -20.72 13.41 7.35
CA THR A 124 -20.47 14.79 7.76
C THR A 124 -20.31 15.69 6.52
N THR A 125 -19.46 15.27 5.58
CA THR A 125 -19.21 16.04 4.36
C THR A 125 -20.44 16.08 3.45
N TRP A 126 -21.15 14.95 3.30
CA TRP A 126 -22.36 14.85 2.49
C TRP A 126 -23.50 15.71 3.06
N GLN A 127 -23.71 15.68 4.38
CA GLN A 127 -24.66 16.52 5.08
C GLN A 127 -24.36 18.01 4.86
N GLN A 128 -23.09 18.42 4.88
CA GLN A 128 -22.72 19.81 4.60
C GLN A 128 -23.00 20.23 3.14
N ARG A 129 -22.79 19.31 2.18
CA ARG A 129 -22.99 19.59 0.74
C ARG A 129 -24.45 19.52 0.30
N PHE A 130 -25.21 18.55 0.83
CA PHE A 130 -26.54 18.17 0.33
C PHE A 130 -27.65 18.22 1.39
N ASN A 131 -27.34 18.62 2.63
CA ASN A 131 -28.28 18.77 3.74
C ASN A 131 -29.03 17.47 4.13
N ARG A 132 -28.42 16.31 3.88
CA ARG A 132 -28.85 14.97 4.31
C ARG A 132 -27.62 14.04 4.37
N PRO A 133 -27.62 12.94 5.15
CA PRO A 133 -26.59 11.90 5.07
C PRO A 133 -26.69 11.13 3.73
N ILE A 134 -25.62 10.46 3.32
CA ILE A 134 -25.57 9.69 2.06
C ILE A 134 -26.33 8.35 2.15
N ASN A 135 -26.51 7.83 3.36
CA ASN A 135 -27.29 6.64 3.69
C ASN A 135 -28.39 6.99 4.70
N SER A 136 -29.57 6.41 4.57
CA SER A 136 -30.73 6.70 5.42
C SER A 136 -30.72 5.89 6.72
N GLU A 137 -30.23 4.66 6.68
CA GLU A 137 -30.09 3.76 7.82
C GLU A 137 -28.65 3.72 8.33
N ALA A 138 -28.46 3.33 9.59
CA ALA A 138 -27.13 3.09 10.14
C ALA A 138 -26.45 1.94 9.39
N CYS A 139 -25.17 2.13 9.04
CA CYS A 139 -24.41 1.06 8.39
C CYS A 139 -24.15 -0.08 9.37
N GLN A 140 -24.22 -1.31 8.86
CA GLN A 140 -24.15 -2.52 9.67
C GLN A 140 -22.74 -3.10 9.60
N ALA A 141 -22.10 -3.34 10.75
CA ALA A 141 -20.84 -4.09 10.81
C ALA A 141 -20.98 -5.42 10.06
N THR A 142 -19.91 -5.90 9.42
CA THR A 142 -19.95 -7.19 8.68
C THR A 142 -19.00 -8.26 9.19
N ILE A 143 -17.83 -7.86 9.70
CA ILE A 143 -16.78 -8.73 10.25
C ILE A 143 -15.93 -7.91 11.24
N TYR A 144 -15.01 -8.55 11.94
CA TYR A 144 -13.92 -7.88 12.63
C TYR A 144 -12.56 -8.15 11.97
N ALA A 145 -11.77 -7.09 11.81
CA ALA A 145 -10.36 -7.16 11.41
C ALA A 145 -9.51 -6.32 12.38
N PRO A 146 -9.14 -6.87 13.56
CA PRO A 146 -8.41 -6.11 14.57
C PRO A 146 -7.02 -5.69 14.09
N LEU A 147 -6.53 -4.58 14.65
CA LEU A 147 -5.21 -4.03 14.37
C LEU A 147 -4.22 -4.37 15.48
N GLY A 148 -2.96 -4.54 15.11
CA GLY A 148 -1.92 -4.93 16.07
C GLY A 148 -0.57 -4.96 15.39
N PHE A 149 0.33 -5.77 15.93
CA PHE A 149 1.70 -5.87 15.43
C PHE A 149 1.94 -7.22 14.76
N ALA A 150 2.34 -7.22 13.49
CA ALA A 150 3.06 -8.36 12.93
C ALA A 150 4.51 -8.26 13.34
N MET A 151 5.06 -9.28 13.98
CA MET A 151 6.47 -9.33 14.38
C MET A 151 7.03 -10.71 14.06
N TRP A 152 8.32 -10.82 13.72
CA TRP A 152 8.93 -12.14 13.55
C TRP A 152 8.75 -12.95 14.83
N ARG A 153 8.25 -14.19 14.73
CA ARG A 153 7.89 -15.00 15.90
C ARG A 153 9.00 -15.10 16.95
N PRO A 154 10.30 -15.31 16.62
CA PRO A 154 11.35 -15.32 17.62
C PRO A 154 11.49 -14.01 18.42
N MET A 155 11.20 -12.87 17.79
CA MET A 155 11.22 -11.54 18.42
C MET A 155 9.97 -11.33 19.28
N ALA A 156 8.80 -11.73 18.78
CA ALA A 156 7.55 -11.68 19.56
C ALA A 156 7.63 -12.56 20.82
N GLU A 157 8.18 -13.77 20.70
CA GLU A 157 8.41 -14.69 21.82
C GLU A 157 9.43 -14.12 22.83
N ALA A 158 10.43 -13.36 22.37
CA ALA A 158 11.37 -12.67 23.26
C ALA A 158 10.69 -11.56 24.09
N LEU A 159 9.62 -10.96 23.56
CA LEU A 159 8.73 -10.04 24.29
C LEU A 159 7.67 -10.78 25.12
N GLY A 160 7.56 -12.10 24.98
CA GLY A 160 6.68 -12.96 25.78
C GLY A 160 5.37 -13.36 25.10
N TRP A 161 5.23 -13.19 23.79
CA TRP A 161 4.07 -13.69 23.03
C TRP A 161 3.94 -15.23 23.13
N PRO A 162 2.71 -15.80 23.21
CA PRO A 162 1.42 -15.10 23.29
C PRO A 162 0.97 -14.75 24.72
N ASP A 163 1.70 -15.21 25.75
CA ASP A 163 1.19 -15.25 27.13
C ASP A 163 1.39 -13.94 27.92
N THR A 164 2.31 -13.08 27.48
CA THR A 164 2.65 -11.82 28.16
C THR A 164 1.93 -10.65 27.47
N PRO A 165 1.30 -9.73 28.23
CA PRO A 165 0.75 -8.51 27.65
C PRO A 165 1.85 -7.66 27.00
N ILE A 166 1.72 -7.39 25.71
CA ILE A 166 2.61 -6.51 24.94
C ILE A 166 1.76 -5.38 24.40
N GLY A 167 2.12 -4.13 24.68
CA GLY A 167 1.36 -2.94 24.28
C GLY A 167 2.20 -1.96 23.47
N TRP A 168 1.60 -0.84 23.09
CA TRP A 168 2.31 0.25 22.42
C TRP A 168 3.40 0.86 23.30
N ASP A 169 3.19 0.90 24.62
CA ASP A 169 4.21 1.26 25.61
C ASP A 169 5.47 0.39 25.48
N THR A 170 5.31 -0.93 25.37
CA THR A 170 6.43 -1.87 25.18
C THR A 170 7.17 -1.61 23.88
N ILE A 171 6.43 -1.32 22.79
CA ILE A 171 7.02 -1.02 21.48
C ILE A 171 7.78 0.32 21.51
N VAL A 172 7.23 1.35 22.17
CA VAL A 172 7.90 2.65 22.36
C VAL A 172 9.16 2.52 23.20
N GLU A 173 9.09 1.79 24.31
CA GLU A 173 10.26 1.54 25.17
C GLU A 173 11.38 0.82 24.39
N LEU A 174 11.02 -0.20 23.61
CA LEU A 174 11.98 -0.93 22.77
C LEU A 174 12.55 -0.06 21.63
N ALA A 175 11.74 0.82 21.04
CA ALA A 175 12.20 1.80 20.06
C ALA A 175 13.16 2.83 20.67
N ALA A 176 12.84 3.32 21.87
CA ALA A 176 13.62 4.36 22.55
C ALA A 176 14.92 3.83 23.20
N ASP A 177 15.07 2.52 23.40
CA ASP A 177 16.23 1.94 24.06
C ASP A 177 17.46 1.91 23.12
N PRO A 178 18.54 2.67 23.41
CA PRO A 178 19.75 2.65 22.59
C PRO A 178 20.51 1.31 22.66
N GLN A 179 20.14 0.38 23.55
CA GLN A 179 20.63 -1.00 23.53
C GLN A 179 19.80 -1.91 22.60
N GLY A 180 18.60 -1.48 22.20
CA GLY A 180 17.67 -2.22 21.37
C GLY A 180 17.44 -3.64 21.89
N TRP A 181 17.55 -4.63 21.01
CA TRP A 181 17.36 -6.03 21.37
C TRP A 181 18.42 -6.61 22.33
N ALA A 182 19.53 -5.90 22.58
CA ALA A 182 20.48 -6.33 23.61
C ALA A 182 19.86 -6.31 25.03
N GLY A 183 18.89 -5.42 25.29
CA GLY A 183 18.11 -5.40 26.54
C GLY A 183 17.31 -6.69 26.77
N TYR A 184 16.96 -7.39 25.69
CA TYR A 184 16.27 -8.68 25.70
C TYR A 184 17.24 -9.87 25.50
N GLY A 185 18.55 -9.65 25.68
CA GLY A 185 19.57 -10.69 25.54
C GLY A 185 19.78 -11.18 24.11
N ARG A 186 19.50 -10.32 23.12
CA ARG A 186 19.61 -10.58 21.67
C ARG A 186 20.35 -9.44 20.95
N PRO A 187 21.60 -9.13 21.33
CA PRO A 187 22.36 -8.04 20.70
C PRO A 187 22.55 -8.22 19.18
N GLU A 188 22.49 -9.45 18.69
CA GLU A 188 22.58 -9.79 17.26
C GLU A 188 21.44 -9.22 16.40
N TRP A 189 20.31 -8.83 17.00
CA TRP A 189 19.19 -8.20 16.28
C TRP A 189 19.31 -6.66 16.22
N GLY A 190 20.26 -6.06 16.95
CA GLY A 190 20.55 -4.62 16.86
C GLY A 190 19.45 -3.70 17.42
N GLN A 191 19.36 -2.49 16.87
CA GLN A 191 18.32 -1.51 17.21
C GLN A 191 16.96 -1.95 16.70
N PHE A 192 15.89 -1.63 17.42
CA PHE A 192 14.54 -1.92 16.96
C PHE A 192 14.20 -1.14 15.69
N ARG A 193 13.38 -1.75 14.83
CA ARG A 193 13.02 -1.21 13.51
C ARG A 193 11.58 -1.55 13.22
N PHE A 194 10.76 -0.51 13.13
CA PHE A 194 9.32 -0.65 12.99
C PHE A 194 8.84 -0.14 11.62
N GLY A 195 7.68 -0.63 11.20
CA GLY A 195 6.98 -0.11 10.04
C GLY A 195 5.49 0.09 10.32
N HIS A 196 4.88 1.07 9.70
CA HIS A 196 3.42 1.18 9.67
C HIS A 196 2.97 1.91 8.43
N THR A 197 1.69 1.79 8.09
CA THR A 197 1.14 2.55 6.98
C THR A 197 0.89 4.01 7.35
N HIS A 198 0.93 4.91 6.37
CA HIS A 198 0.77 6.35 6.54
C HIS A 198 -0.67 6.70 7.01
N PRO A 199 -0.85 7.47 8.10
CA PRO A 199 -2.18 7.69 8.70
C PRO A 199 -3.13 8.51 7.81
N ALA A 200 -2.63 9.45 7.01
CA ALA A 200 -3.49 10.21 6.09
C ALA A 200 -4.00 9.41 4.87
N TYR A 201 -3.39 8.26 4.54
CA TYR A 201 -3.66 7.55 3.28
C TYR A 201 -4.19 6.13 3.47
N ALA A 202 -4.02 5.54 4.65
CA ALA A 202 -4.32 4.14 4.93
C ALA A 202 -5.18 3.99 6.19
N ASN A 203 -6.25 3.17 6.10
CA ASN A 203 -7.10 2.84 7.25
C ASN A 203 -6.29 2.25 8.41
N SER A 204 -5.46 1.25 8.11
CA SER A 204 -4.56 0.64 9.10
C SER A 204 -3.62 1.66 9.74
N GLY A 205 -3.19 2.68 9.00
CA GLY A 205 -2.27 3.71 9.49
C GLY A 205 -2.96 4.62 10.51
N LEU A 206 -4.12 5.17 10.12
CA LEU A 206 -4.90 6.05 10.97
C LEU A 206 -5.27 5.35 12.28
N LEU A 207 -5.86 4.16 12.17
CA LEU A 207 -6.36 3.42 13.32
C LEU A 207 -5.22 2.87 14.20
N SER A 208 -4.08 2.48 13.62
CA SER A 208 -2.91 2.09 14.42
C SER A 208 -2.35 3.28 15.20
N MET A 209 -2.29 4.47 14.60
CA MET A 209 -1.85 5.69 15.30
C MET A 209 -2.88 6.18 16.32
N THR A 210 -4.18 5.95 16.10
CA THR A 210 -5.19 6.14 17.15
C THR A 210 -4.96 5.20 18.33
N ALA A 211 -4.75 3.90 18.06
CA ALA A 211 -4.48 2.91 19.09
C ALA A 211 -3.16 3.20 19.82
N PHE A 212 -2.16 3.74 19.11
CA PHE A 212 -0.91 4.23 19.68
C PHE A 212 -1.15 5.31 20.73
N VAL A 213 -1.95 6.33 20.39
CA VAL A 213 -2.28 7.42 21.31
C VAL A 213 -2.97 6.86 22.55
N TYR A 214 -3.98 6.00 22.38
CA TYR A 214 -4.64 5.33 23.51
C TYR A 214 -3.69 4.53 24.41
N GLY A 215 -2.63 3.96 23.86
CA GLY A 215 -1.62 3.22 24.61
C GLY A 215 -0.63 4.11 25.38
N ASN A 216 -0.56 5.40 25.06
CA ASN A 216 0.42 6.34 25.61
C ASN A 216 -0.19 7.55 26.35
N VAL A 217 -1.52 7.65 26.40
CA VAL A 217 -2.23 8.72 27.12
C VAL A 217 -3.38 8.15 27.95
N ASP A 218 -3.66 8.78 29.09
CA ASP A 218 -4.76 8.39 29.95
C ASP A 218 -6.10 8.83 29.34
N SER A 219 -6.90 7.86 28.86
CA SER A 219 -8.27 8.13 28.41
C SER A 219 -9.26 7.01 28.77
N GLU A 220 -10.35 7.40 29.43
CA GLU A 220 -11.47 6.52 29.78
C GLU A 220 -12.51 6.40 28.65
N GLY A 221 -12.45 7.26 27.61
CA GLY A 221 -13.45 7.34 26.55
C GLY A 221 -12.86 7.66 25.16
N PRO A 222 -13.68 8.18 24.23
CA PRO A 222 -13.18 8.74 22.97
C PRO A 222 -12.08 9.78 23.22
N LEU A 223 -11.03 9.78 22.40
CA LEU A 223 -9.98 10.78 22.47
C LEU A 223 -10.55 12.17 22.15
N THR A 224 -9.93 13.20 22.72
CA THR A 224 -10.10 14.58 22.26
C THR A 224 -8.87 15.00 21.48
N PRO A 225 -8.97 16.00 20.58
CA PRO A 225 -7.80 16.53 19.86
C PRO A 225 -6.66 16.95 20.80
N ALA A 226 -6.97 17.53 21.97
CA ALA A 226 -5.96 17.93 22.95
C ALA A 226 -5.17 16.74 23.52
N GLN A 227 -5.85 15.63 23.81
CA GLN A 227 -5.20 14.42 24.32
C GLN A 227 -4.29 13.77 23.26
N VAL A 228 -4.58 13.93 21.97
CA VAL A 228 -3.71 13.40 20.91
C VAL A 228 -2.30 13.99 21.04
N TYR A 229 -2.19 15.30 21.21
CA TYR A 229 -0.89 15.99 21.33
C TYR A 229 -0.13 15.66 22.62
N GLU A 230 -0.76 15.06 23.64
CA GLU A 230 -0.06 14.57 24.83
C GLU A 230 0.88 13.38 24.49
N ALA A 231 0.62 12.67 23.39
CA ALA A 231 1.43 11.55 22.91
C ALA A 231 2.66 11.97 22.08
N GLU A 232 2.96 13.26 21.92
CA GLU A 232 4.00 13.74 20.99
C GLU A 232 5.39 13.13 21.27
N GLU A 233 5.83 13.10 22.53
CA GLU A 233 7.15 12.56 22.88
C GLU A 233 7.26 11.07 22.57
N ALA A 234 6.22 10.30 22.91
CA ALA A 234 6.16 8.88 22.59
C ALA A 234 6.12 8.64 21.08
N MET A 235 5.32 9.41 20.34
CA MET A 235 5.22 9.28 18.88
C MET A 235 6.56 9.62 18.25
N ARG A 236 7.23 10.68 18.69
CA ARG A 236 8.59 11.01 18.24
C ARG A 236 9.58 9.88 18.50
N ALA A 237 9.51 9.22 19.65
CA ALA A 237 10.39 8.08 19.94
C ALA A 237 10.14 6.86 19.02
N LEU A 238 8.87 6.57 18.70
CA LEU A 238 8.51 5.55 17.73
C LEU A 238 9.00 5.92 16.33
N GLU A 239 8.65 7.13 15.86
CA GLU A 239 8.90 7.58 14.49
C GLU A 239 10.40 7.65 14.15
N GLN A 240 11.26 8.00 15.10
CA GLN A 240 12.72 7.97 14.89
C GLN A 240 13.27 6.56 14.62
N ASN A 241 12.54 5.51 15.02
CA ASN A 241 12.87 4.12 14.75
C ASN A 241 11.90 3.44 13.77
N THR A 242 11.01 4.22 13.15
CA THR A 242 10.23 3.78 12.01
C THR A 242 11.14 3.87 10.77
N SER A 243 11.49 2.71 10.23
CA SER A 243 12.34 2.62 9.02
C SER A 243 11.51 2.56 7.74
N LYS A 244 10.18 2.38 7.83
CA LYS A 244 9.32 2.28 6.65
C LYS A 244 7.89 2.77 6.90
N TYR A 245 7.47 3.71 6.05
CA TYR A 245 6.05 4.03 5.83
C TYR A 245 5.52 3.33 4.58
N GLY A 246 4.20 3.14 4.50
CA GLY A 246 3.54 2.53 3.34
C GLY A 246 2.09 2.96 3.16
N ARG A 247 1.54 2.84 1.93
CA ARG A 247 0.08 3.05 1.71
C ARG A 247 -0.78 1.86 2.10
N GLN A 248 -0.18 0.68 2.15
CA GLN A 248 -0.88 -0.58 2.39
C GLN A 248 0.03 -1.51 3.19
N ALA A 249 -0.57 -2.33 4.04
CA ALA A 249 0.15 -3.30 4.86
C ALA A 249 0.79 -4.45 4.04
N PRO A 250 0.14 -5.05 3.01
CA PRO A 250 0.73 -6.17 2.29
C PRO A 250 2.09 -5.88 1.64
N PRO A 251 2.31 -4.77 0.91
CA PRO A 251 3.64 -4.44 0.37
C PRO A 251 4.73 -4.27 1.44
N MET A 252 4.36 -3.86 2.66
CA MET A 252 5.29 -3.76 3.78
C MET A 252 5.66 -5.15 4.33
N LEU A 253 4.70 -6.08 4.42
CA LEU A 253 4.98 -7.47 4.75
C LEU A 253 5.80 -8.15 3.64
N ASP A 254 5.55 -7.85 2.37
CA ASP A 254 6.36 -8.33 1.24
C ASP A 254 7.83 -7.93 1.40
N LEU A 255 8.08 -6.69 1.83
CA LEU A 255 9.41 -6.19 2.13
C LEU A 255 10.06 -6.94 3.30
N MET A 256 9.29 -7.23 4.35
CA MET A 256 9.75 -8.09 5.46
C MET A 256 10.14 -9.49 4.97
N ALA A 257 9.31 -10.16 4.17
CA ALA A 257 9.66 -11.48 3.61
C ALA A 257 10.94 -11.45 2.78
N ARG A 258 11.05 -10.48 1.87
CA ARG A 258 12.17 -10.39 0.92
C ARG A 258 13.50 -10.05 1.60
N GLN A 259 13.48 -9.13 2.57
CA GLN A 259 14.69 -8.60 3.21
C GLN A 259 15.03 -9.29 4.54
N GLY A 260 14.08 -10.02 5.11
CA GLY A 260 14.25 -10.78 6.32
C GLY A 260 14.31 -9.93 7.61
N PRO A 261 14.62 -10.57 8.74
CA PRO A 261 14.47 -10.00 10.07
C PRO A 261 15.46 -8.91 10.43
N SER A 262 16.54 -8.73 9.67
CA SER A 262 17.46 -7.60 9.89
C SER A 262 16.91 -6.27 9.34
N PHE A 263 15.91 -6.31 8.47
CA PHE A 263 15.38 -5.11 7.81
C PHE A 263 14.29 -4.43 8.63
N LEU A 264 13.24 -5.16 8.98
CA LEU A 264 12.16 -4.70 9.87
C LEU A 264 11.88 -5.81 10.89
N HIS A 265 11.72 -5.42 12.16
CA HIS A 265 11.46 -6.35 13.25
C HIS A 265 9.97 -6.63 13.45
N GLY A 266 9.14 -5.60 13.25
CA GLY A 266 7.70 -5.72 13.21
C GLY A 266 7.04 -4.53 12.53
N ALA A 267 5.73 -4.64 12.32
CA ALA A 267 4.94 -3.60 11.71
C ALA A 267 3.50 -3.56 12.24
N ALA A 268 2.90 -2.37 12.27
CA ALA A 268 1.47 -2.21 12.56
C ALA A 268 0.64 -2.61 11.34
N VAL A 269 -0.15 -3.67 11.47
CA VAL A 269 -0.96 -4.25 10.38
C VAL A 269 -2.28 -4.83 10.91
N PRO A 270 -3.26 -5.09 10.04
CA PRO A 270 -4.40 -5.95 10.36
C PRO A 270 -3.97 -7.40 10.67
N GLU A 271 -4.69 -8.07 11.58
CA GLU A 271 -4.48 -9.49 11.89
C GLU A 271 -4.54 -10.38 10.64
N ALA A 272 -5.55 -10.14 9.80
CA ALA A 272 -5.81 -10.89 8.58
C ALA A 272 -4.58 -10.93 7.66
N ASP A 273 -3.86 -9.80 7.55
CA ASP A 273 -2.66 -9.73 6.73
C ASP A 273 -1.54 -10.61 7.30
N THR A 274 -1.38 -10.67 8.63
CA THR A 274 -0.35 -11.50 9.27
C THR A 274 -0.60 -13.00 9.07
N VAL A 275 -1.85 -13.43 9.30
CA VAL A 275 -2.25 -14.83 9.17
C VAL A 275 -2.17 -15.26 7.71
N ARG A 276 -2.73 -14.45 6.79
CA ARG A 276 -2.64 -14.69 5.35
C ARG A 276 -1.20 -14.86 4.91
N PHE A 277 -0.31 -13.97 5.35
CA PHE A 277 1.09 -13.99 4.96
C PHE A 277 1.82 -15.26 5.40
N ASN A 278 1.57 -15.71 6.64
CA ASN A 278 2.11 -16.99 7.12
C ASN A 278 1.61 -18.18 6.30
N VAL A 279 0.33 -18.18 5.90
CA VAL A 279 -0.30 -19.29 5.17
C VAL A 279 0.12 -19.32 3.71
N GLU A 280 0.04 -18.19 3.02
CA GLU A 280 0.27 -18.09 1.57
C GLU A 280 1.75 -18.01 1.20
N ARG A 281 2.58 -17.45 2.08
CA ARG A 281 4.00 -17.14 1.80
C ARG A 281 4.97 -17.72 2.81
N GLY A 282 4.52 -18.63 3.68
CA GLY A 282 5.35 -19.23 4.73
C GLY A 282 6.69 -19.81 4.24
N ASP A 283 6.74 -20.35 3.02
CA ASP A 283 7.95 -20.90 2.41
C ASP A 283 9.00 -19.83 2.02
N GLU A 284 8.57 -18.57 1.89
CA GLU A 284 9.44 -17.42 1.62
C GLU A 284 9.97 -16.77 2.91
N LEU A 285 9.35 -17.07 4.06
CA LEU A 285 9.68 -16.44 5.32
C LEU A 285 10.86 -17.13 5.99
N GLN A 286 11.82 -16.33 6.44
CA GLN A 286 12.89 -16.86 7.30
C GLN A 286 12.33 -17.38 8.64
N PHE A 287 11.30 -16.72 9.17
CA PHE A 287 10.56 -17.12 10.36
C PHE A 287 9.08 -16.78 10.16
N PRO A 288 8.13 -17.54 10.73
CA PRO A 288 6.74 -17.12 10.71
C PRO A 288 6.58 -15.80 11.48
N LEU A 289 5.56 -15.03 11.13
CA LEU A 289 5.12 -13.86 11.89
C LEU A 289 4.21 -14.28 13.05
N ALA A 290 4.18 -13.47 14.10
CA ALA A 290 3.23 -13.52 15.18
C ALA A 290 2.47 -12.19 15.20
N PHE A 291 1.15 -12.27 15.34
CA PHE A 291 0.26 -11.15 15.53
C PHE A 291 0.10 -10.90 17.02
N ILE A 292 0.48 -9.72 17.44
CA ILE A 292 0.39 -9.25 18.82
C ILE A 292 -0.79 -8.31 18.92
N PHE A 293 -1.76 -8.67 19.76
CA PHE A 293 -2.84 -7.79 20.18
C PHE A 293 -2.32 -6.82 21.24
N PRO A 294 -2.39 -5.50 21.03
CA PRO A 294 -1.89 -4.54 22.02
C PRO A 294 -2.66 -4.66 23.34
N SER A 295 -1.93 -4.83 24.44
CA SER A 295 -2.48 -5.03 25.79
C SER A 295 -3.35 -3.87 26.29
N GLY A 296 -3.06 -2.64 25.85
CA GLY A 296 -3.86 -1.44 26.13
C GLY A 296 -5.22 -1.38 25.43
N GLY A 297 -5.46 -2.31 24.48
CA GLY A 297 -6.65 -2.37 23.65
C GLY A 297 -6.33 -2.22 22.16
N THR A 298 -7.30 -2.59 21.32
CA THR A 298 -7.21 -2.42 19.87
C THR A 298 -8.50 -1.85 19.30
N ILE A 299 -8.40 -1.22 18.13
CA ILE A 299 -9.57 -0.91 17.32
C ILE A 299 -9.97 -2.20 16.59
N TRP A 300 -11.14 -2.71 16.95
CA TRP A 300 -11.77 -3.84 16.28
C TRP A 300 -12.49 -3.33 15.05
N ALA A 301 -11.74 -3.06 13.98
CA ALA A 301 -12.28 -2.53 12.75
C ALA A 301 -13.45 -3.40 12.26
N ASP A 302 -14.63 -2.81 12.16
CA ASP A 302 -15.94 -3.49 12.05
C ASP A 302 -16.44 -3.61 10.60
N HIS A 303 -15.71 -2.99 9.66
CA HIS A 303 -15.94 -3.03 8.22
C HIS A 303 -17.41 -2.92 7.84
N PRO A 304 -18.07 -1.78 8.13
CA PRO A 304 -19.51 -1.64 8.00
C PRO A 304 -19.95 -1.76 6.54
N TYR A 305 -21.20 -2.13 6.29
CA TYR A 305 -21.85 -2.12 4.99
C TYR A 305 -22.95 -1.07 4.98
N CYS A 306 -22.80 -0.07 4.11
CA CYS A 306 -23.70 1.05 3.95
C CYS A 306 -24.45 0.94 2.62
N VAL A 307 -25.77 0.98 2.65
CA VAL A 307 -26.58 1.19 1.44
C VAL A 307 -26.67 2.69 1.19
N LEU A 308 -26.25 3.18 0.01
CA LEU A 308 -26.17 4.61 -0.31
C LEU A 308 -27.49 5.16 -0.89
N ASP A 309 -28.60 4.83 -0.25
CA ASP A 309 -29.97 5.07 -0.74
C ASP A 309 -30.42 6.54 -0.78
N ASN A 310 -29.69 7.47 -0.15
CA ASN A 310 -29.92 8.91 -0.31
C ASN A 310 -29.12 9.53 -1.46
N ALA A 311 -28.26 8.75 -2.14
CA ALA A 311 -27.54 9.21 -3.30
C ALA A 311 -28.44 9.17 -4.55
N ASP A 312 -28.39 10.23 -5.37
CA ASP A 312 -29.31 10.39 -6.50
C ASP A 312 -29.12 9.35 -7.62
N TRP A 313 -28.03 8.58 -7.59
CA TRP A 313 -27.75 7.49 -8.54
C TRP A 313 -28.24 6.12 -8.07
N VAL A 314 -28.74 5.98 -6.84
CA VAL A 314 -29.24 4.71 -6.30
C VAL A 314 -30.76 4.69 -6.37
N SER A 315 -31.30 3.70 -7.09
CA SER A 315 -32.76 3.47 -7.15
C SER A 315 -33.28 2.72 -5.91
N GLU A 316 -34.58 2.82 -5.63
CA GLU A 316 -35.24 2.07 -4.55
C GLU A 316 -35.03 0.56 -4.67
N GLU A 317 -35.08 0.02 -5.90
CA GLU A 317 -34.88 -1.40 -6.17
C GLU A 317 -33.41 -1.83 -5.94
N GLN A 318 -32.45 -0.99 -6.29
CA GLN A 318 -31.04 -1.24 -5.98
C GLN A 318 -30.77 -1.18 -4.46
N ALA A 319 -31.43 -0.27 -3.74
CA ALA A 319 -31.33 -0.20 -2.30
C ALA A 319 -31.91 -1.47 -1.62
N GLU A 320 -33.04 -1.98 -2.11
CA GLU A 320 -33.61 -3.27 -1.67
C GLU A 320 -32.62 -4.42 -1.94
N ALA A 321 -32.12 -4.52 -3.17
CA ALA A 321 -31.17 -5.55 -3.56
C ALA A 321 -29.88 -5.51 -2.73
N ALA A 322 -29.38 -4.31 -2.43
CA ALA A 322 -28.22 -4.12 -1.58
C ALA A 322 -28.46 -4.51 -0.12
N ALA A 323 -29.68 -4.32 0.40
CA ALA A 323 -30.07 -4.78 1.72
C ALA A 323 -30.16 -6.32 1.79
N ILE A 324 -30.67 -6.97 0.73
CA ILE A 324 -30.67 -8.44 0.63
C ILE A 324 -29.23 -8.98 0.62
N PHE A 325 -28.34 -8.36 -0.15
CA PHE A 325 -26.92 -8.75 -0.14
C PHE A 325 -26.26 -8.54 1.22
N ARG A 326 -26.53 -7.42 1.90
CA ARG A 326 -26.07 -7.17 3.28
C ARG A 326 -26.50 -8.29 4.23
N ASP A 327 -27.77 -8.68 4.18
CA ASP A 327 -28.30 -9.69 5.09
C ASP A 327 -27.66 -11.06 4.82
N TYR A 328 -27.37 -11.38 3.55
CA TYR A 328 -26.60 -12.57 3.16
C TYR A 328 -25.18 -12.57 3.74
N LEU A 329 -24.47 -11.44 3.79
CA LEU A 329 -23.15 -11.33 4.43
C LEU A 329 -23.16 -11.74 5.91
N LEU A 330 -24.30 -11.59 6.57
CA LEU A 330 -24.47 -11.84 8.00
C LEU A 330 -24.98 -13.25 8.31
N GLU A 331 -25.30 -14.04 7.29
CA GLU A 331 -25.67 -15.44 7.47
C GLU A 331 -24.50 -16.23 8.06
N ARG A 332 -24.83 -17.25 8.86
CA ARG A 332 -23.83 -18.02 9.62
C ARG A 332 -22.77 -18.63 8.72
N GLU A 333 -23.18 -19.18 7.58
CA GLU A 333 -22.30 -19.78 6.59
C GLU A 333 -21.27 -18.77 6.07
N GLN A 334 -21.68 -17.51 5.84
CA GLN A 334 -20.77 -16.46 5.36
C GLN A 334 -19.85 -15.92 6.47
N GLN A 335 -20.32 -15.93 7.71
CA GLN A 335 -19.51 -15.63 8.88
C GLN A 335 -18.47 -16.74 9.17
N GLU A 336 -18.82 -18.02 8.96
CA GLU A 336 -17.87 -19.14 9.03
C GLU A 336 -16.83 -19.04 7.90
N LEU A 337 -17.24 -18.68 6.68
CA LEU A 337 -16.34 -18.44 5.55
C LEU A 337 -15.35 -17.27 5.80
N ALA A 338 -15.71 -16.31 6.64
CA ALA A 338 -14.81 -15.23 7.02
C ALA A 338 -13.53 -15.76 7.69
N ILE A 339 -13.65 -16.82 8.49
CA ILE A 339 -12.51 -17.46 9.19
C ILE A 339 -11.54 -18.07 8.17
N ASP A 340 -12.07 -18.75 7.15
CA ASP A 340 -11.29 -19.34 6.06
C ASP A 340 -10.58 -18.27 5.21
N ASN A 341 -11.04 -17.02 5.31
CA ASN A 341 -10.46 -15.83 4.67
C ASN A 341 -9.72 -14.92 5.66
N PHE A 342 -9.24 -15.47 6.78
CA PHE A 342 -8.38 -14.78 7.76
C PHE A 342 -9.06 -13.64 8.55
N LEU A 343 -10.39 -13.57 8.52
CA LEU A 343 -11.18 -12.54 9.20
C LEU A 343 -11.89 -13.13 10.42
N ARG A 344 -12.25 -12.29 11.37
CA ARG A 344 -13.04 -12.71 12.53
C ARG A 344 -14.53 -12.47 12.27
N PRO A 345 -15.41 -13.45 12.51
CA PRO A 345 -16.84 -13.24 12.41
C PRO A 345 -17.32 -12.26 13.50
N LEU A 346 -18.44 -11.59 13.23
CA LEU A 346 -19.12 -10.77 14.24
C LEU A 346 -19.74 -11.61 15.35
N ASP A 347 -20.27 -12.79 14.98
CA ASP A 347 -20.77 -13.76 15.94
C ASP A 347 -19.58 -14.44 16.62
N THR A 348 -19.16 -13.87 17.76
CA THR A 348 -18.07 -14.38 18.59
C THR A 348 -18.37 -15.74 19.23
N SER A 349 -19.58 -16.29 19.06
CA SER A 349 -19.90 -17.67 19.45
C SER A 349 -19.40 -18.71 18.44
N ILE A 350 -19.06 -18.31 17.22
CA ILE A 350 -18.44 -19.17 16.21
C ILE A 350 -16.98 -19.41 16.61
N PRO A 351 -16.57 -20.65 16.93
CA PRO A 351 -15.19 -20.95 17.29
C PRO A 351 -14.26 -20.74 16.10
N LEU A 352 -13.14 -20.06 16.32
CA LEU A 352 -12.10 -19.95 15.30
C LEU A 352 -11.38 -21.29 15.10
N HIS A 353 -11.05 -21.58 13.84
CA HIS A 353 -10.26 -22.73 13.40
C HIS A 353 -9.13 -22.26 12.46
N ALA A 354 -8.26 -23.19 12.05
CA ALA A 354 -7.24 -22.88 11.05
C ALA A 354 -7.90 -22.36 9.76
N PRO A 355 -7.48 -21.21 9.20
CA PRO A 355 -6.15 -20.62 9.38
C PRO A 355 -5.99 -19.68 10.58
N MET A 356 -7.05 -19.28 11.28
CA MET A 356 -6.99 -18.37 12.43
C MET A 356 -6.58 -19.10 13.73
N ASN A 357 -5.30 -19.48 13.85
CA ASN A 357 -4.76 -20.21 15.00
C ASN A 357 -3.32 -19.78 15.36
N LEU A 358 -2.82 -20.27 16.51
CA LEU A 358 -1.48 -19.95 17.02
C LEU A 358 -0.37 -20.39 16.07
N GLU A 359 -0.56 -21.52 15.37
CA GLU A 359 0.40 -22.03 14.40
C GLU A 359 0.62 -21.06 13.25
N ASN A 360 -0.43 -20.41 12.77
CA ASN A 360 -0.39 -19.35 11.75
C ASN A 360 -0.23 -17.95 12.35
N GLY A 361 0.15 -17.86 13.63
CA GLY A 361 0.62 -16.64 14.25
C GLY A 361 -0.45 -15.78 14.89
N THR A 362 -1.69 -16.23 15.11
CA THR A 362 -2.67 -15.45 15.88
C THR A 362 -3.29 -16.24 17.03
N ASP A 363 -3.71 -15.56 18.10
CA ASP A 363 -4.40 -16.21 19.22
C ASP A 363 -5.92 -16.28 18.97
N PRO A 364 -6.50 -17.49 18.75
CA PRO A 364 -7.93 -17.66 18.55
C PRO A 364 -8.75 -17.37 19.82
N GLY A 365 -8.13 -17.37 21.00
CA GLY A 365 -8.78 -17.07 22.28
C GLY A 365 -9.02 -15.57 22.51
N VAL A 366 -8.39 -14.70 21.71
CA VAL A 366 -8.59 -13.25 21.81
C VAL A 366 -9.91 -12.84 21.18
N SER A 367 -10.65 -11.92 21.80
CA SER A 367 -11.92 -11.37 21.31
C SER A 367 -12.15 -9.96 21.88
N PRO A 368 -13.18 -9.23 21.42
CA PRO A 368 -13.55 -7.95 22.05
C PRO A 368 -13.85 -8.05 23.56
N ALA A 369 -14.10 -9.25 24.08
CA ALA A 369 -14.30 -9.50 25.51
C ALA A 369 -13.00 -9.68 26.30
N THR A 370 -11.88 -9.99 25.65
CA THR A 370 -10.57 -10.22 26.31
C THR A 370 -9.57 -9.10 26.07
N VAL A 371 -9.63 -8.43 24.90
CA VAL A 371 -8.84 -7.24 24.59
C VAL A 371 -9.80 -6.07 24.38
N ARG A 372 -9.58 -5.00 25.15
CA ARG A 372 -10.43 -3.79 25.15
C ARG A 372 -10.63 -3.28 23.73
N ALA A 373 -11.89 -3.06 23.35
CA ALA A 373 -12.20 -2.33 22.13
C ALA A 373 -12.00 -0.82 22.35
N LEU A 374 -11.11 -0.24 21.55
CA LEU A 374 -10.86 1.19 21.51
C LEU A 374 -11.86 1.86 20.56
N PRO A 375 -12.39 3.05 20.92
CA PRO A 375 -13.19 3.85 20.00
C PRO A 375 -12.39 4.22 18.75
N SER A 376 -13.03 4.14 17.58
CA SER A 376 -12.49 4.70 16.34
C SER A 376 -12.47 6.25 16.42
N PRO A 377 -11.51 6.92 15.77
CA PRO A 377 -11.40 8.37 15.82
C PRO A 377 -12.52 9.05 15.02
N ASP A 378 -13.05 10.16 15.54
CA ASP A 378 -13.91 11.04 14.76
C ASP A 378 -13.06 11.91 13.79
N ALA A 379 -13.71 12.83 13.07
CA ALA A 379 -13.02 13.70 12.12
C ALA A 379 -11.98 14.63 12.78
N GLU A 380 -12.26 15.17 13.97
CA GLU A 380 -11.35 16.11 14.66
C GLU A 380 -10.14 15.39 15.24
N VAL A 381 -10.35 14.21 15.85
CA VAL A 381 -9.29 13.34 16.35
C VAL A 381 -8.44 12.81 15.20
N SER A 382 -9.06 12.40 14.09
CA SER A 382 -8.33 11.94 12.90
C SER A 382 -7.40 13.03 12.35
N ALA A 383 -7.88 14.27 12.26
CA ALA A 383 -7.07 15.40 11.84
C ALA A 383 -5.90 15.66 12.80
N ALA A 384 -6.15 15.62 14.12
CA ALA A 384 -5.10 15.80 15.13
C ALA A 384 -4.03 14.69 15.08
N ILE A 385 -4.42 13.44 14.81
CA ILE A 385 -3.48 12.32 14.65
C ILE A 385 -2.59 12.51 13.42
N ILE A 386 -3.18 12.92 12.30
CA ILE A 386 -2.43 13.19 11.06
C ILE A 386 -1.45 14.35 11.26
N ASP A 387 -1.88 15.41 11.94
CA ASP A 387 -1.03 16.57 12.26
C ASP A 387 0.11 16.18 13.22
N LEU A 388 -0.19 15.41 14.27
CA LEU A 388 0.84 14.90 15.19
C LEU A 388 1.87 14.04 14.46
N PHE A 389 1.42 13.16 13.56
CA PHE A 389 2.30 12.37 12.72
C PHE A 389 3.20 13.27 11.86
N GLN A 390 2.67 14.32 11.21
CA GLN A 390 3.49 15.26 10.43
C GLN A 390 4.55 15.99 11.27
N ILE A 391 4.24 16.31 12.53
CA ILE A 391 5.17 16.96 13.47
C ILE A 391 6.29 16.02 13.94
N THR A 392 6.02 14.71 13.99
CA THR A 392 6.89 13.71 14.64
C THR A 392 7.59 12.77 13.67
N LYS A 393 7.06 12.61 12.44
CA LYS A 393 7.67 11.77 11.40
C LYS A 393 9.11 12.19 11.11
N ARG A 394 9.91 11.24 10.64
CA ARG A 394 11.23 11.55 10.10
C ARG A 394 11.05 12.42 8.86
N LYS A 395 11.83 13.50 8.78
CA LYS A 395 11.90 14.30 7.55
C LYS A 395 12.51 13.45 6.44
N ALA A 396 12.19 13.76 5.19
CA ALA A 396 12.75 13.11 4.01
C ALA A 396 13.72 14.01 3.26
N THR A 397 14.70 13.40 2.62
CA THR A 397 15.56 13.99 1.59
C THR A 397 15.32 13.21 0.31
N VAL A 398 14.70 13.88 -0.67
CA VAL A 398 14.21 13.27 -1.91
C VAL A 398 15.02 13.77 -3.10
N ILE A 399 15.66 12.85 -3.81
CA ILE A 399 16.37 13.16 -5.05
C ILE A 399 15.54 12.64 -6.22
N ILE A 400 15.07 13.55 -7.06
CA ILE A 400 14.33 13.18 -8.26
C ILE A 400 15.34 13.05 -9.41
N ALA A 401 15.41 11.89 -10.03
CA ALA A 401 16.14 11.65 -11.27
C ALA A 401 15.14 11.45 -12.41
N LEU A 402 15.03 12.45 -13.28
CA LEU A 402 14.01 12.52 -14.34
C LEU A 402 14.63 12.31 -15.71
N ASP A 403 14.22 11.24 -16.40
CA ASP A 403 14.57 10.98 -17.79
C ASP A 403 13.97 12.06 -18.70
N VAL A 404 14.84 12.72 -19.47
CA VAL A 404 14.48 13.68 -20.51
C VAL A 404 15.05 13.27 -21.86
N SER A 405 15.31 11.97 -22.05
CA SER A 405 15.81 11.41 -23.31
C SER A 405 14.80 11.54 -24.46
N GLY A 406 15.25 11.40 -25.70
CA GLY A 406 14.38 11.52 -26.88
C GLY A 406 13.19 10.55 -26.92
N SER A 407 13.24 9.41 -26.22
CA SER A 407 12.09 8.49 -26.11
C SER A 407 10.92 9.09 -25.33
N MET A 408 11.19 10.07 -24.46
CA MET A 408 10.19 10.80 -23.68
C MET A 408 9.40 11.83 -24.51
N GLU A 409 9.68 12.02 -25.80
CA GLU A 409 8.96 12.99 -26.64
C GLU A 409 7.41 12.81 -26.60
N GLY A 410 6.70 13.91 -26.83
CA GLY A 410 5.24 13.89 -26.95
C GLY A 410 4.52 13.89 -25.61
N ASP A 411 3.58 12.95 -25.42
CA ASP A 411 2.75 12.87 -24.21
C ASP A 411 3.56 12.43 -22.97
N LYS A 412 4.62 11.63 -23.17
CA LYS A 412 5.45 11.12 -22.08
C LYS A 412 6.06 12.25 -21.24
N ILE A 413 6.84 13.14 -21.85
CA ILE A 413 7.47 14.28 -21.15
C ILE A 413 6.44 15.26 -20.60
N ARG A 414 5.30 15.47 -21.29
CA ARG A 414 4.23 16.34 -20.79
C ARG A 414 3.62 15.80 -19.49
N SER A 415 3.28 14.52 -19.47
CA SER A 415 2.72 13.89 -18.27
C SER A 415 3.77 13.74 -17.17
N ALA A 416 5.02 13.40 -17.49
CA ALA A 416 6.10 13.27 -16.52
C ALA A 416 6.42 14.60 -15.82
N THR A 417 6.54 15.69 -16.57
CA THR A 417 6.76 17.03 -15.99
C THR A 417 5.57 17.49 -15.17
N ALA A 418 4.34 17.33 -15.65
CA ALA A 418 3.12 17.67 -14.90
C ALA A 418 3.01 16.88 -13.58
N ALA A 419 3.24 15.57 -13.62
CA ALA A 419 3.18 14.72 -12.43
C ALA A 419 4.34 14.99 -11.45
N THR A 420 5.53 15.34 -11.96
CA THR A 420 6.65 15.76 -11.12
C THR A 420 6.34 17.07 -10.40
N VAL A 421 5.71 18.04 -11.06
CA VAL A 421 5.24 19.28 -10.41
C VAL A 421 4.23 18.98 -9.32
N GLU A 422 3.25 18.12 -9.59
CA GLU A 422 2.26 17.69 -8.59
C GLU A 422 2.94 17.01 -7.40
N PHE A 423 3.95 16.17 -7.63
CA PHE A 423 4.73 15.53 -6.59
C PHE A 423 5.51 16.54 -5.73
N LEU A 424 6.20 17.49 -6.36
CA LEU A 424 6.94 18.56 -5.67
C LEU A 424 6.04 19.40 -4.76
N GLU A 425 4.82 19.69 -5.21
CA GLU A 425 3.83 20.46 -4.44
C GLU A 425 3.23 19.69 -3.25
N ARG A 426 3.39 18.35 -3.23
CA ARG A 426 2.89 17.47 -2.17
C ARG A 426 3.92 17.14 -1.08
N LEU A 427 5.21 17.33 -1.36
CA LEU A 427 6.27 17.09 -0.38
C LEU A 427 6.10 18.02 0.83
N ASP A 428 6.54 17.56 2.02
CA ASP A 428 6.48 18.41 3.21
C ASP A 428 7.39 19.63 3.01
N PRO A 429 6.97 20.86 3.37
CA PRO A 429 7.82 22.05 3.23
C PRO A 429 9.16 21.97 3.98
N ASN A 430 9.30 21.06 4.97
CA ASN A 430 10.52 20.80 5.73
C ASN A 430 11.36 19.63 5.21
N ASP A 431 10.85 18.87 4.23
CA ASP A 431 11.64 17.93 3.49
C ASP A 431 12.65 18.66 2.60
N GLU A 432 13.67 17.94 2.16
CA GLU A 432 14.65 18.43 1.21
C GLU A 432 14.46 17.78 -0.13
N VAL A 433 14.69 18.55 -1.20
CA VAL A 433 14.58 18.07 -2.57
C VAL A 433 15.78 18.48 -3.39
N ALA A 434 16.30 17.53 -4.18
CA ALA A 434 17.20 17.78 -5.28
C ALA A 434 16.58 17.23 -6.57
N LEU A 435 16.93 17.81 -7.72
CA LEU A 435 16.44 17.31 -9.01
C LEU A 435 17.60 17.20 -10.00
N LEU A 436 17.78 15.99 -10.51
CA LEU A 436 18.64 15.63 -11.62
C LEU A 436 17.76 15.36 -12.85
N THR A 437 18.20 15.83 -14.01
CA THR A 437 17.68 15.38 -15.31
C THR A 437 18.74 14.57 -16.02
N PHE A 438 18.36 13.59 -16.83
CA PHE A 438 19.33 12.84 -17.61
C PHE A 438 18.86 12.55 -19.03
N ASP A 439 19.79 12.71 -19.97
CA ASP A 439 19.69 12.39 -21.38
C ASP A 439 21.02 11.75 -21.85
N ASP A 440 21.80 12.43 -22.70
CA ASP A 440 23.20 12.12 -22.99
C ASP A 440 24.08 12.30 -21.74
N ASP A 441 23.75 13.26 -20.88
CA ASP A 441 24.48 13.60 -19.67
C ASP A 441 23.53 13.65 -18.46
N VAL A 442 24.10 13.56 -17.25
CA VAL A 442 23.34 13.79 -16.01
C VAL A 442 23.57 15.22 -15.54
N VAL A 443 22.50 16.00 -15.38
CA VAL A 443 22.55 17.42 -15.02
C VAL A 443 21.78 17.67 -13.73
N THR A 444 22.43 18.30 -12.75
CA THR A 444 21.75 18.81 -11.55
C THR A 444 20.96 20.07 -11.90
N LEU A 445 19.63 19.94 -12.04
CA LEU A 445 18.73 21.07 -12.26
C LEU A 445 18.52 21.89 -10.98
N SER A 446 18.53 21.21 -9.82
CA SER A 446 18.47 21.85 -8.51
C SER A 446 19.34 21.11 -7.50
N GLU A 447 20.23 21.85 -6.87
CA GLU A 447 20.95 21.38 -5.68
C GLU A 447 19.97 21.08 -4.54
N PRO A 448 20.34 20.20 -3.58
CA PRO A 448 19.54 19.92 -2.39
C PRO A 448 19.15 21.20 -1.65
N ALA A 449 17.86 21.38 -1.42
CA ALA A 449 17.31 22.49 -0.65
C ALA A 449 15.97 22.12 -0.04
N ARG A 450 15.55 22.84 1.00
CA ARG A 450 14.21 22.66 1.59
C ARG A 450 13.12 22.95 0.56
N VAL A 451 12.14 22.05 0.48
CA VAL A 451 11.03 22.12 -0.47
C VAL A 451 10.31 23.46 -0.41
N GLY A 452 9.97 23.92 0.80
CA GLY A 452 9.25 25.19 1.00
C GLY A 452 9.98 26.43 0.46
N ASP A 453 11.30 26.34 0.25
CA ASP A 453 12.13 27.46 -0.22
C ASP A 453 12.30 27.46 -1.75
N VAL A 454 12.12 26.31 -2.42
CA VAL A 454 12.45 26.15 -3.86
C VAL A 454 11.31 25.67 -4.75
N VAL A 455 10.22 25.13 -4.19
CA VAL A 455 9.16 24.44 -4.95
C VAL A 455 8.60 25.25 -6.12
N GLU A 456 8.25 26.53 -5.92
CA GLU A 456 7.66 27.36 -6.98
C GLU A 456 8.61 27.54 -8.17
N GLY A 457 9.89 27.85 -7.90
CA GLY A 457 10.89 28.06 -8.94
C GLY A 457 11.35 26.74 -9.59
N LEU A 458 11.39 25.66 -8.83
CA LEU A 458 11.69 24.33 -9.35
C LEU A 458 10.58 23.83 -10.28
N SER A 459 9.31 23.95 -9.90
CA SER A 459 8.16 23.56 -10.72
C SER A 459 8.11 24.29 -12.07
N GLN A 460 8.46 25.58 -12.09
CA GLN A 460 8.56 26.34 -13.35
C GLN A 460 9.67 25.81 -14.27
N ARG A 461 10.83 25.44 -13.72
CA ARG A 461 11.94 24.85 -14.49
C ARG A 461 11.58 23.47 -15.03
N VAL A 462 10.96 22.62 -14.20
CA VAL A 462 10.49 21.28 -14.58
C VAL A 462 9.48 21.35 -15.73
N SER A 463 8.53 22.29 -15.65
CA SER A 463 7.52 22.49 -16.71
C SER A 463 8.11 22.90 -18.06
N GLY A 464 9.35 23.40 -18.07
CA GLY A 464 10.07 23.83 -19.27
C GLY A 464 11.02 22.78 -19.86
N LEU A 465 11.08 21.57 -19.30
CA LEU A 465 11.94 20.50 -19.79
C LEU A 465 11.49 20.01 -21.16
N ILE A 466 12.46 19.67 -22.00
CA ILE A 466 12.26 19.20 -23.38
C ILE A 466 13.01 17.89 -23.51
N ALA A 467 12.35 16.92 -24.13
CA ALA A 467 12.95 15.62 -24.43
C ALA A 467 13.96 15.73 -25.58
N ASP A 468 15.18 15.24 -25.41
CA ASP A 468 16.22 15.16 -26.44
C ASP A 468 17.31 14.16 -26.03
N GLY A 469 18.19 13.76 -26.95
CA GLY A 469 19.39 12.97 -26.62
C GLY A 469 19.15 11.48 -26.34
N ASN A 470 20.20 10.81 -25.85
CA ASN A 470 20.20 9.41 -25.42
C ASN A 470 19.73 9.26 -23.96
N THR A 471 19.99 8.12 -23.33
CA THR A 471 19.50 7.75 -21.98
C THR A 471 20.66 7.28 -21.09
N ALA A 472 21.15 8.17 -20.22
CA ALA A 472 22.22 7.92 -19.24
C ALA A 472 21.69 7.40 -17.89
N LEU A 473 20.81 6.40 -17.93
CA LEU A 473 20.11 5.85 -16.76
C LEU A 473 21.06 5.39 -15.64
N TYR A 474 22.10 4.61 -15.97
CA TYR A 474 23.01 4.07 -14.97
C TYR A 474 23.88 5.16 -14.33
N GLY A 475 24.27 6.17 -15.12
CA GLY A 475 24.96 7.36 -14.61
C GLY A 475 24.08 8.16 -13.65
N ALA A 476 22.81 8.34 -13.99
CA ALA A 476 21.84 9.06 -13.16
C ALA A 476 21.61 8.35 -11.81
N VAL A 477 21.48 7.02 -11.83
CA VAL A 477 21.37 6.20 -10.60
C VAL A 477 22.60 6.38 -9.72
N CYS A 478 23.80 6.33 -10.30
CA CYS A 478 25.04 6.52 -9.55
C CYS A 478 25.11 7.90 -8.92
N GLN A 479 24.91 8.97 -9.69
CA GLN A 479 25.00 10.34 -9.19
C GLN A 479 23.92 10.65 -8.14
N ALA A 480 22.69 10.17 -8.33
CA ALA A 480 21.63 10.33 -7.34
C ALA A 480 21.96 9.58 -6.03
N THR A 481 22.47 8.36 -6.12
CA THR A 481 22.80 7.56 -4.93
C THR A 481 24.00 8.12 -4.18
N GLU A 482 25.02 8.61 -4.90
CA GLU A 482 26.17 9.30 -4.31
C GLU A 482 25.75 10.58 -3.59
N MET A 483 24.88 11.39 -4.21
CA MET A 483 24.34 12.61 -3.60
C MET A 483 23.53 12.29 -2.34
N ALA A 484 22.61 11.32 -2.39
CA ALA A 484 21.81 10.91 -1.23
C ALA A 484 22.70 10.38 -0.10
N THR A 485 23.73 9.61 -0.44
CA THR A 485 24.67 9.06 0.55
C THR A 485 25.48 10.15 1.22
N ALA A 486 25.98 11.13 0.46
CA ALA A 486 26.72 12.26 1.00
C ALA A 486 25.87 13.12 1.95
N LEU A 487 24.62 13.42 1.57
CA LEU A 487 23.68 14.14 2.44
C LEU A 487 23.39 13.36 3.72
N LYS A 488 23.22 12.04 3.62
CA LYS A 488 23.03 11.17 4.77
C LYS A 488 24.20 11.21 5.75
N GLU A 489 25.42 11.20 5.24
CA GLU A 489 26.62 11.29 6.08
C GLU A 489 26.72 12.67 6.77
N GLU A 490 26.41 13.76 6.05
CA GLU A 490 26.36 15.12 6.60
C GLU A 490 25.33 15.27 7.71
N ASP A 491 24.09 14.84 7.46
CA ASP A 491 23.02 14.86 8.46
C ASP A 491 23.36 14.03 9.70
N ALA A 492 23.96 12.85 9.51
CA ALA A 492 24.37 12.01 10.63
C ALA A 492 25.46 12.67 11.49
N ASP A 493 26.41 13.40 10.88
CA ASP A 493 27.43 14.18 11.59
C ASP A 493 26.82 15.34 12.39
N ASP A 494 25.71 15.92 11.89
CA ASP A 494 24.92 16.96 12.57
C ASP A 494 23.91 16.39 13.60
N GLY A 495 23.82 15.06 13.70
CA GLY A 495 22.89 14.37 14.60
C GLY A 495 21.43 14.42 14.14
N GLU A 496 21.19 14.73 12.87
CA GLU A 496 19.88 14.60 12.24
C GLU A 496 19.63 13.15 11.79
N THR A 497 18.36 12.76 11.72
CA THR A 497 17.94 11.45 11.23
C THR A 497 16.79 11.66 10.26
N ARG A 498 17.07 11.41 8.98
CA ARG A 498 16.12 11.60 7.86
C ARG A 498 15.91 10.30 7.10
N LEU A 499 14.88 10.23 6.27
CA LEU A 499 14.71 9.22 5.25
C LEU A 499 15.35 9.70 3.95
N TYR A 500 16.03 8.81 3.22
CA TYR A 500 16.72 9.16 1.97
C TYR A 500 16.13 8.36 0.82
N GLY A 501 15.53 9.06 -0.14
CA GLY A 501 14.84 8.46 -1.28
C GLY A 501 15.30 9.04 -2.60
N VAL A 502 15.54 8.18 -3.58
CA VAL A 502 15.70 8.56 -4.99
C VAL A 502 14.42 8.17 -5.72
N VAL A 503 13.75 9.13 -6.35
CA VAL A 503 12.63 8.87 -7.26
C VAL A 503 13.16 8.90 -8.67
N LEU A 504 13.20 7.74 -9.32
CA LEU A 504 13.81 7.57 -10.63
C LEU A 504 12.70 7.35 -11.66
N LEU A 505 12.51 8.24 -12.61
CA LEU A 505 11.56 8.04 -13.72
C LEU A 505 12.34 7.77 -15.00
N SER A 506 12.06 6.65 -15.68
CA SER A 506 12.61 6.34 -17.01
C SER A 506 11.64 5.52 -17.85
N ASP A 507 11.67 5.73 -19.17
CA ASP A 507 10.81 5.06 -20.14
C ASP A 507 11.53 4.05 -21.04
N GLY A 508 12.82 3.82 -20.81
CA GLY A 508 13.66 3.02 -21.71
C GLY A 508 14.88 2.37 -21.04
N GLU A 509 15.69 1.70 -21.87
CA GLU A 509 16.98 1.13 -21.47
C GLU A 509 18.09 2.20 -21.48
N ASP A 510 19.15 1.97 -20.71
CA ASP A 510 20.36 2.76 -20.80
C ASP A 510 20.99 2.61 -22.20
N THR A 511 21.25 3.73 -22.87
CA THR A 511 21.82 3.75 -24.23
C THR A 511 23.24 4.33 -24.27
N MET A 512 23.71 4.90 -23.15
CA MET A 512 25.08 5.44 -23.02
C MET A 512 26.11 4.35 -22.68
N GLY A 513 25.72 3.35 -21.90
CA GLY A 513 26.52 2.19 -21.52
C GLY A 513 27.69 2.48 -20.56
N GLU A 514 27.79 3.71 -20.03
CA GLU A 514 28.87 4.14 -19.14
C GLU A 514 28.29 4.90 -17.92
N PRO A 515 28.36 4.32 -16.69
CA PRO A 515 28.84 2.98 -16.37
C PRO A 515 27.93 1.87 -16.94
N THR A 516 28.47 0.67 -17.12
CA THR A 516 27.65 -0.52 -17.45
C THR A 516 26.74 -0.91 -16.28
N GLU A 517 25.67 -1.67 -16.54
CA GLU A 517 24.75 -2.18 -15.50
C GLU A 517 25.50 -2.84 -14.33
N ASN A 518 26.45 -3.73 -14.65
CA ASN A 518 27.25 -4.43 -13.64
C ASN A 518 28.13 -3.48 -12.83
N GLN A 519 28.67 -2.43 -13.44
CA GLN A 519 29.46 -1.43 -12.71
C GLN A 519 28.56 -0.66 -11.74
N MET A 520 27.41 -0.14 -12.20
CA MET A 520 26.44 0.54 -11.33
C MET A 520 26.08 -0.30 -10.09
N PHE A 521 25.73 -1.58 -10.26
CA PHE A 521 25.40 -2.46 -9.13
C PHE A 521 26.55 -2.73 -8.17
N VAL A 522 27.81 -2.68 -8.65
CA VAL A 522 28.98 -2.98 -7.82
C VAL A 522 29.56 -1.74 -7.16
N THR A 523 29.45 -0.58 -7.79
CA THR A 523 30.12 0.65 -7.32
C THR A 523 29.19 1.67 -6.71
N CYS A 524 27.93 1.72 -7.14
CA CYS A 524 27.01 2.80 -6.77
C CYS A 524 25.88 2.35 -5.84
N LEU A 525 25.48 1.08 -5.91
CA LEU A 525 24.38 0.54 -5.12
C LEU A 525 24.90 -0.34 -3.97
N PRO A 526 24.16 -0.42 -2.86
CA PRO A 526 24.53 -1.32 -1.76
C PRO A 526 24.41 -2.78 -2.21
N ALA A 527 25.19 -3.66 -1.56
CA ALA A 527 25.17 -5.08 -1.85
C ALA A 527 23.84 -5.76 -1.48
N ASN A 528 23.15 -5.24 -0.44
CA ASN A 528 21.84 -5.68 0.02
C ASN A 528 21.07 -4.48 0.58
N ALA A 529 19.75 -4.60 0.74
CA ALA A 529 18.96 -3.52 1.28
C ALA A 529 19.27 -3.28 2.78
N GLU A 530 19.45 -2.02 3.14
CA GLU A 530 19.65 -1.58 4.51
C GLU A 530 18.44 -0.76 4.95
N ALA A 531 17.85 -1.02 6.12
CA ALA A 531 16.62 -0.35 6.56
C ALA A 531 16.72 1.18 6.48
N ASP A 532 17.80 1.75 7.03
CA ASP A 532 18.07 3.20 7.06
C ASP A 532 18.98 3.65 5.89
N GLY A 533 19.17 2.81 4.88
CA GLY A 533 19.93 3.12 3.66
C GLY A 533 19.14 3.98 2.66
N VAL A 534 19.82 4.46 1.62
CA VAL A 534 19.18 5.16 0.51
C VAL A 534 18.25 4.20 -0.23
N LYS A 535 17.00 4.61 -0.41
CA LYS A 535 15.96 3.85 -1.12
C LYS A 535 15.80 4.38 -2.53
N ILE A 536 15.67 3.52 -3.52
CA ILE A 536 15.36 3.94 -4.89
C ILE A 536 13.96 3.45 -5.25
N PHE A 537 13.14 4.37 -5.74
CA PHE A 537 11.77 4.15 -6.18
C PHE A 537 11.65 4.42 -7.69
N PRO A 538 11.93 3.42 -8.53
CA PRO A 538 11.80 3.56 -9.96
C PRO A 538 10.34 3.62 -10.39
N ILE A 539 10.03 4.52 -11.32
CA ILE A 539 8.81 4.61 -12.09
C ILE A 539 9.16 4.13 -13.50
N ALA A 540 8.78 2.89 -13.80
CA ALA A 540 8.87 2.32 -15.14
C ALA A 540 7.75 2.92 -15.99
N PHE A 541 8.10 3.81 -16.92
CA PHE A 541 7.14 4.66 -17.60
C PHE A 541 6.86 4.20 -19.04
N GLY A 542 5.69 3.60 -19.27
CA GLY A 542 5.30 3.04 -20.56
C GLY A 542 5.87 1.65 -20.83
N GLU A 543 5.45 1.04 -21.94
CA GLU A 543 5.72 -0.37 -22.27
C GLU A 543 7.19 -0.69 -22.61
N ASP A 544 7.96 0.34 -22.99
CA ASP A 544 9.37 0.20 -23.38
C ASP A 544 10.33 0.28 -22.18
N ALA A 545 9.81 0.50 -20.96
CA ALA A 545 10.61 0.67 -19.78
C ALA A 545 11.41 -0.60 -19.44
N ALA A 546 12.64 -0.41 -18.98
CA ALA A 546 13.54 -1.51 -18.60
C ALA A 546 13.16 -2.12 -17.23
N GLU A 547 11.94 -2.66 -17.10
CA GLU A 547 11.36 -3.09 -15.81
C GLU A 547 12.27 -4.03 -15.02
N ALA A 548 12.93 -4.98 -15.68
CA ALA A 548 13.79 -5.96 -14.99
C ALA A 548 14.98 -5.32 -14.27
N VAL A 549 15.62 -4.31 -14.87
CA VAL A 549 16.75 -3.61 -14.22
C VAL A 549 16.24 -2.64 -13.16
N LEU A 550 15.12 -1.95 -13.42
CA LEU A 550 14.50 -1.03 -12.47
C LEU A 550 14.01 -1.77 -11.20
N ASP A 551 13.32 -2.90 -11.35
CA ASP A 551 12.89 -3.72 -10.20
C ASP A 551 14.09 -4.27 -9.42
N ARG A 552 15.18 -4.62 -10.10
CA ARG A 552 16.43 -5.04 -9.44
C ARG A 552 17.06 -3.89 -8.64
N ILE A 553 17.11 -2.66 -9.18
CA ILE A 553 17.58 -1.46 -8.48
C ILE A 553 16.74 -1.20 -7.23
N ALA A 554 15.42 -1.26 -7.36
CA ALA A 554 14.49 -1.10 -6.24
C ALA A 554 14.73 -2.16 -5.16
N THR A 555 14.88 -3.43 -5.57
CA THR A 555 15.05 -4.57 -4.66
C THR A 555 16.32 -4.49 -3.84
N VAL A 556 17.48 -4.18 -4.45
CA VAL A 556 18.76 -4.12 -3.74
C VAL A 556 18.86 -2.93 -2.78
N THR A 557 18.06 -1.89 -2.98
CA THR A 557 17.98 -0.72 -2.08
C THR A 557 16.87 -0.85 -1.04
N GLY A 558 15.95 -1.81 -1.20
CA GLY A 558 14.76 -1.97 -0.36
C GLY A 558 13.68 -0.92 -0.66
N GLY A 559 13.70 -0.34 -1.85
CA GLY A 559 12.60 0.43 -2.42
C GLY A 559 11.62 -0.46 -3.18
N ARG A 560 10.82 0.16 -4.06
CA ARG A 560 9.80 -0.51 -4.87
C ARG A 560 9.71 0.13 -6.25
N MET A 561 9.58 -0.69 -7.29
CA MET A 561 9.24 -0.22 -8.63
C MET A 561 7.73 -0.01 -8.77
N TYR A 562 7.36 1.05 -9.47
CA TYR A 562 5.98 1.34 -9.89
C TYR A 562 5.93 1.34 -11.42
N ALA A 563 5.03 0.56 -12.00
CA ALA A 563 4.69 0.69 -13.40
C ALA A 563 3.69 1.85 -13.57
N ALA A 564 3.91 2.69 -14.55
CA ALA A 564 3.04 3.83 -14.84
C ALA A 564 3.00 4.15 -16.33
N ASP A 565 1.94 4.83 -16.73
CA ASP A 565 1.73 5.41 -18.04
C ASP A 565 1.29 6.88 -17.89
N PRO A 566 1.09 7.64 -18.98
CA PRO A 566 0.67 9.03 -18.90
C PRO A 566 -0.61 9.29 -18.08
N ALA A 567 -1.48 8.28 -17.89
CA ALA A 567 -2.72 8.39 -17.12
C ALA A 567 -2.56 7.98 -15.64
N SER A 568 -1.58 7.15 -15.31
CA SER A 568 -1.39 6.56 -13.99
C SER A 568 -0.17 7.07 -13.22
N ILE A 569 0.74 7.82 -13.86
CA ILE A 569 1.97 8.35 -13.25
C ILE A 569 1.74 9.19 -11.98
N SER A 570 0.68 10.01 -11.92
CA SER A 570 0.35 10.73 -10.69
C SER A 570 0.12 9.75 -9.53
N ASN A 571 -0.57 8.63 -9.74
CA ASN A 571 -0.79 7.61 -8.70
C ASN A 571 0.50 6.92 -8.23
N ALA A 572 1.49 6.77 -9.11
CA ALA A 572 2.82 6.27 -8.72
C ALA A 572 3.50 7.25 -7.76
N TYR A 573 3.55 8.54 -8.11
CA TYR A 573 4.07 9.58 -7.23
C TYR A 573 3.31 9.68 -5.89
N LEU A 574 1.98 9.56 -5.89
CA LEU A 574 1.17 9.48 -4.66
C LEU A 574 1.57 8.31 -3.77
N SER A 575 1.95 7.19 -4.40
CA SER A 575 2.37 6.00 -3.68
C SER A 575 3.73 6.20 -3.05
N ILE A 576 4.65 6.82 -3.79
CA ILE A 576 5.99 7.17 -3.30
C ILE A 576 5.93 8.20 -2.17
N SER A 577 5.11 9.26 -2.29
CA SER A 577 5.02 10.30 -1.26
C SER A 577 4.53 9.78 0.09
N ALA A 578 3.77 8.68 0.09
CA ALA A 578 3.29 8.04 1.30
C ALA A 578 4.28 7.03 1.91
N GLU A 579 5.39 6.76 1.22
CA GLU A 579 6.51 5.94 1.71
C GLU A 579 7.64 6.78 2.31
N GLN A 580 7.46 8.11 2.37
CA GLN A 580 8.45 9.13 2.78
C GLN A 580 7.96 10.03 3.93
#